data_AF-A0A1G9G4P2-F1
#
_entry.id   AF-A0A1G9G4P2-F1
#
_cell.length_a   1.000
_cell.length_b   1.000
_cell.length_c   1.000
_cell.angle_alpha   90.00
_cell.angle_beta   90.00
_cell.angle_gamma   90.00
#
_symmetry.space_group_name_H-M   'P 1'
#
loop_
_entity.id
_entity.type
_entity.pdbx_description
1 polymer ?
#
loop_
_entity_poly.entity_id
_entity_poly.type
_entity_poly.pdbx_seq_one_letter_code
_entity_poly.pdbx_strand_id
1 'polypeptide(L)'
;QYRPLKQIIERLNRTYKGNYRGTHGFKSQNGARAHVACFTACFNFLRPHQSLDGEVPVRIPFVHDDAKTMPDKWIRLLSFGNSVLQYTD
;
A
#
# COMPACT_ATOMS: atom_id res chain seq x y z
N GLN A 1 -9.41 -17.62 -21.05
CA GLN A 1 -10.23 -16.84 -20.09
C GLN A 1 -9.37 -16.11 -19.05
N TYR A 2 -8.42 -16.75 -18.36
CA TYR A 2 -7.67 -16.14 -17.23
C TYR A 2 -6.43 -15.29 -17.57
N ARG A 3 -6.08 -15.17 -18.86
CA ARG A 3 -4.87 -14.45 -19.30
C ARG A 3 -4.82 -12.99 -18.82
N PRO A 4 -5.91 -12.20 -18.85
CA PRO A 4 -5.90 -10.83 -18.34
C PRO A 4 -5.60 -10.76 -16.84
N LEU A 5 -6.22 -11.62 -16.02
CA LEU A 5 -6.00 -11.67 -14.57
C LEU A 5 -4.54 -12.01 -14.22
N LYS A 6 -3.96 -12.98 -14.92
CA LYS A 6 -2.55 -13.33 -14.77
C LYS A 6 -1.64 -12.13 -15.03
N GLN A 7 -1.89 -11.36 -16.09
CA GLN A 7 -1.08 -10.19 -16.44
C GLN A 7 -1.15 -9.08 -15.39
N ILE A 8 -2.31 -8.89 -14.74
CA ILE A 8 -2.46 -7.94 -13.64
C ILE A 8 -1.58 -8.34 -12.46
N ILE A 9 -1.65 -9.62 -12.06
CA ILE A 9 -0.84 -10.17 -10.97
C ILE A 9 0.66 -10.07 -11.29
N GLU A 10 1.06 -10.36 -12.52
CA GLU A 10 2.46 -10.25 -12.97
C GLU A 10 2.98 -8.81 -12.93
N ARG A 11 2.16 -7.83 -13.34
CA ARG A 11 2.50 -6.40 -13.24
C ARG A 11 2.66 -5.97 -11.79
N LEU A 12 1.74 -6.36 -10.91
CA LEU A 12 1.83 -6.10 -9.48
C LEU A 12 3.13 -6.67 -8.89
N ASN A 13 3.43 -7.94 -9.17
CA ASN A 13 4.64 -8.61 -8.69
C ASN A 13 5.93 -7.95 -9.22
N ARG A 14 5.90 -7.44 -10.44
CA ARG A 14 7.03 -6.69 -11.00
C ARG A 14 7.24 -5.37 -10.25
N THR A 15 6.17 -4.64 -9.95
CA THR A 15 6.24 -3.41 -9.15
C THR A 15 6.72 -3.71 -7.72
N TYR A 16 6.23 -4.77 -7.09
CA TYR A 16 6.69 -5.22 -5.77
C TYR A 16 8.20 -5.50 -5.76
N LYS A 17 8.68 -6.33 -6.69
CA LYS A 17 10.10 -6.67 -6.82
C LYS A 17 10.96 -5.44 -7.15
N GLY A 18 10.44 -4.48 -7.91
CA GLY A 18 11.12 -3.23 -8.20
C GLY A 18 11.44 -2.41 -6.95
N ASN A 19 10.46 -2.25 -6.05
CA ASN A 19 10.64 -1.54 -4.77
C ASN A 19 11.62 -2.27 -3.85
N TYR A 20 11.56 -3.60 -3.85
CA TYR A 20 12.44 -4.46 -3.05
C TYR A 20 13.90 -4.45 -3.50
N ARG A 21 14.18 -4.35 -4.81
CA ARG A 21 15.55 -4.47 -5.35
C ARG A 21 16.51 -3.43 -4.78
N GLY A 22 16.04 -2.21 -4.51
CA GLY A 22 16.86 -1.14 -3.93
C GLY A 22 17.23 -1.35 -2.46
N THR A 23 16.53 -2.22 -1.73
CA THR A 23 16.74 -2.41 -0.28
C THR A 23 17.82 -3.43 0.06
N HIS A 24 18.49 -4.02 -0.96
CA HIS A 24 19.48 -5.09 -0.79
C HIS A 24 18.95 -6.32 -0.04
N GLY A 25 17.65 -6.61 -0.21
CA GLY A 25 17.00 -7.72 0.47
C GLY A 25 16.22 -7.34 1.73
N PHE A 26 15.66 -8.34 2.40
CA PHE A 26 14.87 -8.14 3.63
C PHE A 26 15.72 -8.14 4.90
N LYS A 27 16.92 -8.76 4.86
CA LYS A 27 17.87 -8.92 5.98
C LYS A 27 17.36 -9.72 7.20
N SER A 28 16.04 -9.86 7.37
CA SER A 28 15.38 -10.64 8.41
C SER A 28 13.93 -10.96 8.03
N GLN A 29 13.31 -11.90 8.75
CA GLN A 29 11.88 -12.21 8.59
C GLN A 29 10.97 -11.02 8.96
N ASN A 30 11.34 -10.26 10.00
CA ASN A 30 10.61 -9.05 10.38
C ASN A 30 10.73 -7.97 9.31
N GLY A 31 11.89 -7.82 8.69
CA GLY A 31 12.07 -6.93 7.54
C GLY A 31 11.18 -7.32 6.35
N ALA A 32 11.01 -8.61 6.10
CA ALA A 32 10.11 -9.10 5.07
C ALA A 32 8.64 -8.76 5.37
N ARG A 33 8.19 -8.99 6.61
CA ARG A 33 6.84 -8.65 7.06
C ARG A 33 6.57 -7.15 6.95
N ALA A 34 7.49 -6.33 7.45
CA ALA A 34 7.39 -4.88 7.39
C ALA A 34 7.32 -4.39 5.94
N HIS A 35 8.18 -4.91 5.05
CA HIS A 35 8.18 -4.51 3.65
C HIS A 35 6.85 -4.88 2.95
N VAL A 36 6.34 -6.09 3.15
CA VAL A 36 5.05 -6.51 2.57
C VAL A 36 3.91 -5.63 3.09
N ALA A 37 3.87 -5.37 4.40
CA ALA A 37 2.86 -4.50 5.00
C ALA A 37 2.93 -3.07 4.44
N CYS A 38 4.12 -2.45 4.45
CA CYS A 38 4.32 -1.10 3.92
C CYS A 38 4.01 -1.01 2.43
N PHE A 39 4.42 -1.99 1.62
CA PHE A 39 4.09 -2.02 0.19
C PHE A 39 2.58 -2.10 -0.02
N THR A 40 1.91 -3.01 0.69
CA THR A 40 0.46 -3.22 0.56
C THR A 40 -0.31 -1.98 1.00
N ALA A 41 0.07 -1.36 2.11
CA ALA A 41 -0.53 -0.13 2.60
C ALA A 41 -0.34 1.02 1.59
N CYS A 42 0.89 1.22 1.13
CA CYS A 42 1.22 2.27 0.16
C CYS A 42 0.49 2.06 -1.17
N PHE A 43 0.54 0.85 -1.73
CA PHE A 43 -0.02 0.57 -3.05
C PHE A 43 -1.54 0.72 -3.09
N ASN A 44 -2.25 0.29 -2.05
CA ASN A 44 -3.72 0.25 -2.05
C ASN A 44 -4.36 1.53 -1.50
N PHE A 45 -3.73 2.20 -0.53
CA PHE A 45 -4.39 3.30 0.20
C PHE A 45 -3.70 4.65 0.04
N LEU A 46 -2.49 4.75 -0.51
CA LEU A 46 -1.73 6.01 -0.49
C LEU A 46 -1.21 6.45 -1.84
N ARG A 47 -0.78 5.50 -2.68
CA ARG A 47 -0.17 5.76 -3.98
C ARG A 47 -1.25 5.94 -5.04
N PRO A 48 -1.34 7.11 -5.70
CA PRO A 48 -2.20 7.30 -6.84
C PRO A 48 -1.70 6.49 -8.05
N HIS A 49 -2.62 5.93 -8.84
CA HIS A 49 -2.28 5.15 -10.05
C HIS A 49 -2.85 5.82 -11.29
N GLN A 50 -2.03 5.92 -12.32
CA GLN A 50 -2.44 6.49 -13.61
C GLN A 50 -3.58 5.70 -14.26
N SER A 51 -3.64 4.39 -14.07
CA SER A 51 -4.74 3.55 -14.57
C SER A 51 -6.07 3.75 -13.83
N LEU A 52 -6.06 4.52 -12.74
CA LEU A 52 -7.22 4.88 -11.93
C LEU A 52 -7.41 6.40 -11.92
N ASP A 53 -7.02 7.09 -13.00
CA ASP A 53 -7.16 8.55 -13.13
C ASP A 53 -6.53 9.37 -11.99
N GLY A 54 -5.43 8.84 -11.42
CA GLY A 54 -4.74 9.48 -10.30
C GLY A 54 -5.34 9.17 -8.93
N GLU A 55 -6.29 8.25 -8.84
CA GLU A 55 -6.86 7.76 -7.58
C GLU A 55 -6.10 6.55 -7.02
N VAL A 56 -6.37 6.26 -5.75
CA VAL A 56 -5.89 5.06 -5.07
C VAL A 56 -6.88 3.89 -5.29
N PRO A 57 -6.44 2.62 -5.24
CA PRO A 57 -7.33 1.47 -5.41
C PRO A 57 -8.42 1.39 -4.34
N VAL A 58 -8.11 1.78 -3.11
CA VAL A 58 -9.05 1.80 -1.99
C VAL A 58 -9.00 3.17 -1.31
N ARG A 59 -9.95 4.04 -1.67
CA ARG A 59 -10.02 5.39 -1.12
C ARG A 59 -10.67 5.38 0.26
N ILE A 60 -9.99 5.96 1.24
CA ILE A 60 -10.52 6.22 2.59
C ILE A 60 -10.63 7.74 2.80
N PRO A 61 -11.84 8.33 2.84
CA PRO A 61 -12.04 9.79 2.96
C PRO A 61 -11.19 10.44 4.07
N PHE A 62 -11.21 9.86 5.28
CA PHE A 62 -10.42 10.34 6.43
C PHE A 62 -8.89 10.43 6.18
N VAL A 63 -8.37 9.55 5.31
CA VAL A 63 -6.94 9.51 4.96
C VAL A 63 -6.60 10.54 3.88
N HIS A 64 -7.55 10.89 3.01
CA HIS A 64 -7.26 11.68 1.80
C HIS A 64 -7.74 13.12 1.83
N ASP A 65 -8.95 13.38 2.32
CA ASP A 65 -9.65 14.64 2.03
C ASP A 65 -9.00 15.84 2.74
N ASP A 66 -8.42 15.63 3.93
CA ASP A 66 -7.76 16.66 4.74
C ASP A 66 -6.23 16.53 4.81
N ALA A 67 -5.65 15.56 4.10
CA ALA A 67 -4.23 15.27 4.19
C ALA A 67 -3.42 16.12 3.20
N LYS A 68 -2.53 16.97 3.72
CA LYS A 68 -1.73 17.91 2.91
C LYS A 68 -0.48 17.27 2.34
N THR A 69 0.10 16.31 3.06
CA THR A 69 1.37 15.68 2.69
C THR A 69 1.26 14.15 2.75
N MET A 70 2.21 13.46 2.11
CA MET A 70 2.26 11.99 2.18
C MET A 70 2.50 11.49 3.62
N PRO A 71 3.38 12.09 4.45
CA PRO A 71 3.47 11.76 5.87
C PRO A 71 2.13 11.89 6.62
N ASP A 72 1.34 12.93 6.35
CA ASP A 72 0.02 13.09 6.99
C ASP A 72 -0.92 11.95 6.62
N LYS A 73 -0.91 11.51 5.35
CA LYS A 73 -1.71 10.35 4.91
C LYS A 73 -1.31 9.08 5.65
N TRP A 74 0.00 8.86 5.85
CA TRP A 74 0.50 7.72 6.64
C TRP A 74 0.03 7.78 8.09
N ILE A 75 0.18 8.93 8.75
CA ILE A 75 -0.25 9.11 10.15
C ILE A 75 -1.75 8.82 10.26
N ARG A 76 -2.56 9.39 9.38
CA ARG A 76 -4.02 9.17 9.36
C ARG A 76 -4.39 7.70 9.12
N LEU A 77 -3.72 7.03 8.19
CA LEU A 77 -3.94 5.60 7.92
C LEU A 77 -3.63 4.74 9.15
N LEU A 78 -2.52 5.02 9.83
CA LEU A 78 -2.14 4.31 11.06
C LEU A 78 -3.12 4.58 12.19
N SER A 79 -3.53 5.84 12.39
CA SER A 79 -4.56 6.21 13.38
C SER A 79 -5.88 5.50 13.11
N PHE A 80 -6.31 5.44 11.85
CA PHE A 80 -7.52 4.71 11.45
C PHE A 80 -7.39 3.21 11.74
N GLY A 81 -6.28 2.58 11.35
CA GLY A 81 -6.02 1.17 11.64
C GLY A 81 -6.06 0.87 13.15
N ASN A 82 -5.44 1.71 13.97
CA ASN A 82 -5.46 1.56 15.43
C ASN A 82 -6.89 1.67 16.00
N SER A 83 -7.71 2.61 15.52
CA SER A 83 -9.09 2.74 15.98
C SER A 83 -9.96 1.51 15.67
N VAL A 84 -9.72 0.85 14.53
CA VAL A 84 -10.42 -0.38 14.15
C VAL A 84 -10.05 -1.52 15.10
N LEU A 85 -8.76 -1.66 15.41
CA LEU A 85 -8.28 -2.70 16.33
C LEU A 85 -8.84 -2.52 17.74
N GLN A 86 -8.87 -1.29 18.24
CA GLN A 86 -9.43 -0.97 19.56
C GLN A 86 -10.94 -1.20 19.68
N TYR A 87 -11.68 -1.24 18.56
CA TYR A 87 -13.11 -1.55 18.57
C TYR A 87 -13.39 -3.06 18.57
N THR A 88 -12.38 -3.86 18.19
CA THR A 88 -12.49 -5.33 18.11
C THR A 88 -12.00 -6.07 19.36
N ASP A 89 -11.39 -5.35 20.31
CA ASP A 89 -11.03 -5.83 21.65
C ASP A 89 -12.12 -5.45 22.68
#